data_AF-A0A6I1JE28-F1
#
_entry.id   AF-A0A6I1JE28-F1
#
_cell.length_a   1.000
_cell.length_b   1.000
_cell.length_c   1.000
_cell.angle_alpha   90.00
_cell.angle_beta   90.00
_cell.angle_gamma   90.00
#
_symmetry.space_group_name_H-M   'P 1'
#
loop_
_entity.id
_entity.type
_entity.pdbx_description
1 polymer ?
#
loop_
_entity_poly.entity_id
_entity_poly.type
_entity_poly.pdbx_seq_one_letter_code
_entity_poly.pdbx_strand_id
1 'polypeptide(L)'
;MFSSKFTSAASWSELLLHVENLFFFFFAPFLLQIVLIAILLIISRRILPIAHDLITPISLTFAIAGIVVGYFVGASRQPVVAALLPAILTLIGAIAAYAFGKDSLVELRPVVGYALAALMLGALSGTVHGQSVRAVALAAEEIRNQQKEAMNRRYEEWRLNYERVELPLRLETLRKQLGLPIVQTPPTPRPPS
;
A
#
# COMPACT_ATOMS: atom_id res chain seq x y z
N MET A 1 -19.78 11.53 31.86
CA MET A 1 -20.87 10.55 31.77
C MET A 1 -20.86 10.01 30.34
N PHE A 2 -20.02 9.00 30.10
CA PHE A 2 -19.69 8.48 28.78
C PHE A 2 -20.78 7.52 28.32
N SER A 3 -21.46 7.85 27.22
CA SER A 3 -22.41 6.98 26.53
C SER A 3 -21.64 5.85 25.83
N SER A 4 -21.43 4.75 26.55
CA SER A 4 -20.67 3.57 26.10
C SER A 4 -21.57 2.42 25.62
N LYS A 5 -22.77 2.72 25.11
CA LYS A 5 -23.83 1.69 24.96
C LYS A 5 -24.49 1.55 23.59
N PHE A 6 -23.96 2.13 22.51
CA PHE A 6 -24.52 1.89 21.19
C PHE A 6 -23.48 1.31 20.22
N THR A 7 -23.93 0.24 19.54
CA THR A 7 -23.42 -0.40 18.30
C THR A 7 -22.36 -1.50 18.39
N SER A 8 -22.51 -2.53 19.24
CA SER A 8 -21.63 -3.72 19.10
C SER A 8 -22.03 -4.58 17.90
N ALA A 9 -23.29 -4.96 17.72
CA ALA A 9 -23.69 -5.91 16.67
C ALA A 9 -23.53 -5.37 15.23
N ALA A 10 -23.93 -4.12 14.97
CA ALA A 10 -23.76 -3.48 13.65
C ALA A 10 -22.29 -3.27 13.27
N SER A 11 -21.41 -3.02 14.26
CA SER A 11 -19.98 -2.85 14.02
C SER A 11 -19.29 -4.15 13.59
N TRP A 12 -19.75 -5.31 14.07
CA TRP A 12 -19.14 -6.60 13.73
C TRP A 12 -19.42 -7.02 12.28
N SER A 13 -20.64 -6.81 11.77
CA SER A 13 -20.96 -7.12 10.37
C SER A 13 -20.18 -6.23 9.41
N GLU A 14 -20.02 -4.95 9.73
CA GLU A 14 -19.18 -4.05 8.92
C GLU A 14 -17.72 -4.48 8.96
N LEU A 15 -17.17 -4.78 10.13
CA LEU A 15 -15.79 -5.29 10.25
C LEU A 15 -15.58 -6.58 9.44
N LEU A 16 -16.52 -7.53 9.51
CA LEU A 16 -16.42 -8.78 8.75
C LEU A 16 -16.43 -8.54 7.23
N LEU A 17 -17.31 -7.66 6.74
CA LEU A 17 -17.35 -7.27 5.33
C LEU A 17 -16.03 -6.63 4.87
N HIS A 18 -15.41 -5.78 5.70
CA HIS A 18 -14.11 -5.19 5.38
C HIS A 18 -13.00 -6.24 5.35
N VAL A 19 -12.99 -7.18 6.30
CA VAL A 19 -12.00 -8.26 6.36
C VAL A 19 -12.15 -9.19 5.16
N GLU A 20 -13.38 -9.58 4.81
CA GLU A 20 -13.67 -10.44 3.65
C GLU A 20 -13.27 -9.76 2.34
N ASN A 21 -13.66 -8.49 2.14
CA ASN A 21 -13.28 -7.74 0.95
C ASN A 21 -11.77 -7.56 0.85
N LEU A 22 -11.10 -7.28 1.97
CA LEU A 22 -9.65 -7.15 2.00
C LEU A 22 -9.00 -8.49 1.64
N PHE A 23 -9.45 -9.59 2.24
CA PHE A 23 -8.99 -10.93 1.89
C PHE A 23 -9.17 -11.22 0.40
N PHE A 24 -10.36 -11.01 -0.16
CA PHE A 24 -10.62 -11.24 -1.57
C PHE A 24 -9.74 -10.38 -2.47
N PHE A 25 -9.56 -9.10 -2.14
CA PHE A 25 -8.73 -8.19 -2.92
C PHE A 25 -7.24 -8.56 -2.94
N PHE A 26 -6.73 -9.17 -1.86
CA PHE A 26 -5.35 -9.64 -1.78
C PHE A 26 -5.16 -11.02 -2.44
N PHE A 27 -6.06 -11.98 -2.21
CA PHE A 27 -5.87 -13.36 -2.65
C PHE A 27 -6.37 -13.64 -4.07
N ALA A 28 -7.45 -12.98 -4.51
CA ALA A 28 -8.01 -13.19 -5.85
C ALA A 28 -6.99 -12.93 -6.98
N PRO A 29 -6.23 -11.82 -7.00
CA PRO A 29 -5.25 -11.59 -8.07
C PRO A 29 -4.07 -12.58 -7.99
N PHE A 30 -3.73 -13.10 -6.81
CA PHE A 30 -2.69 -14.13 -6.66
C PHE A 30 -3.15 -15.47 -7.22
N LEU A 31 -4.40 -15.87 -6.93
CA LEU A 31 -5.01 -17.08 -7.48
C LEU A 31 -5.15 -16.98 -9.00
N LEU A 32 -5.63 -15.84 -9.51
CA LEU A 32 -5.71 -15.60 -10.96
C LEU A 32 -4.32 -15.76 -11.61
N GLN A 33 -3.27 -15.26 -10.97
CA GLN A 33 -1.91 -15.38 -11.48
C GLN A 33 -1.40 -16.82 -11.48
N ILE A 34 -1.65 -17.59 -10.43
CA ILE A 34 -1.31 -19.02 -10.39
C ILE A 34 -2.02 -19.76 -11.53
N VAL A 35 -3.30 -19.44 -11.77
CA VAL A 35 -4.07 -20.02 -12.87
C VAL A 35 -3.48 -19.63 -14.23
N LEU A 36 -3.12 -18.37 -14.45
CA LEU A 36 -2.50 -17.92 -15.71
C LEU A 36 -1.13 -18.58 -15.96
N ILE A 37 -0.28 -18.69 -14.93
CA ILE A 37 1.01 -19.39 -15.05
C ILE A 37 0.78 -20.88 -15.32
N ALA A 38 -0.18 -21.52 -14.62
CA ALA A 38 -0.51 -22.91 -14.84
C ALA A 38 -1.02 -23.16 -16.26
N ILE A 39 -1.89 -22.30 -16.79
CA ILE A 39 -2.37 -22.35 -18.18
C ILE A 39 -1.20 -22.19 -19.15
N LEU A 40 -0.31 -21.23 -18.93
CA LEU A 40 0.88 -21.03 -19.77
C LEU A 40 1.77 -22.28 -19.78
N LEU A 41 2.00 -22.91 -18.63
CA LEU A 41 2.77 -24.14 -18.51
C LEU A 41 2.09 -25.33 -19.19
N ILE A 42 0.76 -25.46 -19.06
CA ILE A 42 -0.02 -26.51 -19.74
C ILE A 42 0.06 -26.33 -21.25
N ILE A 43 -0.14 -25.11 -21.75
CA ILE A 43 -0.04 -24.79 -23.19
C ILE A 43 1.38 -25.09 -23.69
N SER A 44 2.40 -24.66 -22.94
CA SER A 44 3.80 -24.90 -23.30
C SER A 44 4.11 -26.40 -23.39
N ARG A 45 3.62 -27.19 -22.42
CA ARG A 45 3.75 -28.66 -22.44
C ARG A 45 2.99 -29.32 -23.60
N ARG A 46 1.89 -28.73 -24.07
CA ARG A 46 1.14 -29.28 -25.20
C ARG A 46 1.79 -29.00 -26.55
N ILE A 47 2.44 -27.86 -26.71
CA ILE A 47 3.01 -27.42 -28.00
C ILE A 47 4.45 -27.94 -28.18
N LEU A 48 5.22 -28.06 -27.10
CA LEU A 48 6.65 -28.41 -27.16
C LEU A 48 6.97 -29.66 -26.35
N PRO A 49 6.77 -30.87 -26.91
CA PRO A 49 7.01 -32.13 -26.22
C PRO A 49 8.50 -32.39 -25.86
N ILE A 50 9.43 -31.66 -26.48
CA ILE A 50 10.84 -32.05 -26.54
C ILE A 50 11.68 -31.48 -25.36
N ALA A 51 11.19 -30.46 -24.63
CA ALA A 51 12.00 -29.75 -23.63
C ALA A 51 11.30 -29.48 -22.27
N HIS A 52 10.42 -30.39 -21.84
CA HIS A 52 9.60 -30.19 -20.63
C HIS A 52 10.38 -29.92 -19.34
N ASP A 53 11.52 -30.61 -19.18
CA ASP A 53 12.32 -30.55 -17.96
C ASP A 53 13.02 -29.20 -17.76
N LEU A 54 13.34 -28.50 -18.85
CA LEU A 54 13.99 -27.18 -18.81
C LEU A 54 12.98 -26.02 -18.83
N ILE A 55 11.88 -26.15 -19.57
CA ILE A 55 10.90 -25.06 -19.70
C ILE A 55 10.28 -24.69 -18.35
N THR A 56 9.92 -25.71 -17.56
CA THR A 56 9.17 -25.52 -16.32
C THR A 56 9.95 -24.71 -15.27
N PRO A 57 11.19 -25.09 -14.87
CA PRO A 57 11.95 -24.35 -13.86
C PRO A 57 12.37 -22.96 -14.33
N ILE A 58 12.74 -22.81 -15.62
CA ILE A 58 13.15 -21.51 -16.18
C ILE A 58 11.94 -20.56 -16.17
N SER A 59 10.79 -20.97 -16.71
CA SER A 59 9.60 -20.13 -16.76
C SER A 59 9.12 -19.74 -15.37
N LEU A 60 9.20 -20.67 -14.40
CA LEU A 60 8.85 -20.39 -13.01
C LEU A 60 9.79 -19.34 -12.38
N THR A 61 11.09 -19.46 -12.61
CA THR A 61 12.08 -18.50 -12.10
C THR A 61 11.84 -17.10 -12.66
N PHE A 62 11.56 -17.00 -13.96
CA PHE A 62 11.20 -15.74 -14.61
C PHE A 62 9.86 -15.20 -14.12
N ALA A 63 8.84 -16.04 -13.89
CA ALA A 63 7.58 -15.60 -13.32
C ALA A 63 7.77 -14.99 -11.92
N ILE A 64 8.55 -15.65 -11.05
CA ILE A 64 8.86 -15.15 -9.70
C ILE A 64 9.63 -13.83 -9.79
N ALA A 65 10.67 -13.76 -10.63
CA ALA A 65 11.41 -12.53 -10.85
C ALA A 65 10.48 -11.39 -11.32
N GLY A 66 9.57 -11.70 -12.24
CA GLY A 66 8.54 -10.79 -12.73
C GLY A 66 7.64 -10.29 -11.61
N ILE A 67 7.10 -11.18 -10.78
CA ILE A 67 6.24 -10.82 -9.64
C ILE A 67 6.97 -9.87 -8.69
N VAL A 68 8.22 -10.18 -8.33
CA VAL A 68 9.03 -9.33 -7.44
C VAL A 68 9.25 -7.95 -8.05
N VAL A 69 9.69 -7.91 -9.31
CA VAL A 69 9.90 -6.69 -10.08
C VAL A 69 8.62 -5.85 -10.14
N GLY A 70 7.50 -6.47 -10.55
CA GLY A 70 6.21 -5.82 -10.64
C GLY A 70 5.73 -5.28 -9.30
N TYR A 71 5.90 -6.06 -8.23
CA TYR A 71 5.53 -5.65 -6.88
C TYR A 71 6.24 -4.36 -6.46
N PHE A 72 7.56 -4.29 -6.66
CA PHE A 72 8.31 -3.08 -6.37
C PHE A 72 7.90 -1.90 -7.25
N VAL A 73 7.61 -2.14 -8.53
CA VAL A 73 7.10 -1.10 -9.45
C VAL A 73 5.76 -0.55 -8.95
N GLY A 74 4.82 -1.42 -8.60
CA GLY A 74 3.49 -1.01 -8.14
C GLY A 74 3.50 -0.34 -6.76
N ALA A 75 4.34 -0.83 -5.86
CA ALA A 75 4.41 -0.35 -4.48
C ALA A 75 5.20 0.97 -4.33
N SER A 76 6.12 1.27 -5.26
CA SER A 76 6.99 2.44 -5.14
C SER A 76 6.25 3.76 -5.45
N ARG A 77 6.57 4.80 -4.67
CA ARG A 77 6.11 6.20 -4.87
C ARG A 77 7.10 7.03 -5.72
N GLN A 78 8.27 6.48 -6.05
CA GLN A 78 9.46 7.22 -6.47
C GLN A 78 10.19 6.57 -7.68
N PRO A 79 11.22 7.20 -8.29
CA PRO A 79 11.81 6.86 -9.59
C PRO A 79 12.49 5.47 -9.71
N VAL A 80 12.24 4.54 -8.78
CA VAL A 80 12.63 3.12 -8.92
C VAL A 80 12.21 2.58 -10.28
N VAL A 81 11.02 2.95 -10.76
CA VAL A 81 10.53 2.58 -12.09
C VAL A 81 11.47 3.03 -13.22
N ALA A 82 12.08 4.21 -13.09
CA ALA A 82 12.98 4.77 -14.10
C ALA A 82 14.32 4.02 -14.20
N ALA A 83 14.78 3.40 -13.11
CA ALA A 83 15.97 2.54 -13.13
C ALA A 83 15.63 1.08 -13.50
N LEU A 84 14.45 0.60 -13.07
CA LEU A 84 14.05 -0.79 -13.24
C LEU A 84 13.70 -1.12 -14.69
N LEU A 85 12.98 -0.22 -15.39
CA LEU A 85 12.60 -0.43 -16.79
C LEU A 85 13.81 -0.64 -17.71
N PRO A 86 14.84 0.24 -17.70
CA PRO A 86 16.07 0.01 -18.47
C PRO A 86 16.78 -1.29 -18.10
N ALA A 87 16.84 -1.64 -16.82
CA ALA A 87 17.48 -2.87 -16.36
C ALA A 87 16.77 -4.12 -16.90
N ILE A 88 15.43 -4.15 -16.85
CA ILE A 88 14.62 -5.24 -17.39
C ILE A 88 14.77 -5.32 -18.91
N LEU A 89 14.69 -4.19 -19.62
CA LEU A 89 14.88 -4.16 -21.08
C LEU A 89 16.29 -4.64 -21.47
N THR A 90 17.31 -4.26 -20.72
CA THR A 90 18.69 -4.72 -20.94
C THR A 90 18.81 -6.23 -20.70
N LEU A 91 18.20 -6.75 -19.64
CA LEU A 91 18.17 -8.19 -19.36
C LEU A 91 17.45 -8.97 -20.47
N ILE A 92 16.26 -8.53 -20.88
CA ILE A 92 15.49 -9.15 -21.97
C ILE A 92 16.30 -9.10 -23.28
N GLY A 93 16.91 -7.96 -23.59
CA GLY A 93 17.76 -7.79 -24.77
C GLY A 93 18.99 -8.69 -24.75
N ALA A 94 19.68 -8.80 -23.61
CA ALA A 94 20.84 -9.68 -23.45
C ALA A 94 20.45 -11.16 -23.61
N ILE A 95 19.33 -11.58 -23.03
CA ILE A 95 18.84 -12.96 -23.16
C ILE A 95 18.45 -13.25 -24.61
N ALA A 96 17.75 -12.33 -25.28
CA ALA A 96 17.38 -12.48 -26.68
C ALA A 96 18.63 -12.55 -27.58
N ALA A 97 19.57 -11.61 -27.43
CA ALA A 97 20.82 -11.60 -28.17
C ALA A 97 21.61 -12.90 -27.97
N TYR A 98 21.69 -13.40 -26.73
CA TYR A 98 22.37 -14.66 -26.43
C TYR A 98 21.67 -15.87 -27.06
N ALA A 99 20.34 -15.95 -26.97
CA ALA A 99 19.56 -17.07 -27.49
C ALA A 99 19.56 -17.17 -29.03
N PHE A 100 19.65 -16.02 -29.71
CA PHE A 100 19.70 -15.98 -31.18
C PHE A 100 21.12 -15.97 -31.75
N GLY A 101 22.12 -15.53 -30.98
CA GLY A 101 23.50 -15.40 -31.47
C GLY A 101 24.31 -16.70 -31.51
N LYS A 102 23.87 -17.77 -30.84
CA LYS A 102 24.62 -19.04 -30.78
C LYS A 102 23.81 -20.19 -31.37
N ASP A 103 24.36 -20.86 -32.38
CA ASP A 103 23.70 -21.99 -33.06
C ASP A 103 23.45 -23.20 -32.13
N SER A 104 24.28 -23.35 -31.09
CA SER A 104 24.09 -24.42 -30.09
C SER A 104 22.85 -24.22 -29.19
N LEU A 105 22.11 -23.12 -29.33
CA LEU A 105 20.95 -22.78 -28.49
C LEU A 105 19.63 -22.77 -29.28
N VAL A 106 19.61 -23.31 -30.51
CA VAL A 106 18.38 -23.35 -31.35
C VAL A 106 17.21 -23.99 -30.60
N GLU A 107 17.45 -25.04 -29.82
CA GLU A 107 16.45 -25.74 -29.01
C GLU A 107 15.89 -24.89 -27.84
N LEU A 108 16.66 -23.91 -27.36
CA LEU A 108 16.27 -23.03 -26.25
C LEU A 108 15.50 -21.78 -26.71
N ARG A 109 15.52 -21.45 -28.00
CA ARG A 109 14.77 -20.30 -28.55
C ARG A 109 13.29 -20.27 -28.16
N PRO A 110 12.52 -21.37 -28.28
CA PRO A 110 11.12 -21.36 -27.83
C PRO A 110 11.01 -21.18 -26.31
N VAL A 111 11.93 -21.76 -25.53
CA VAL A 111 11.95 -21.68 -24.06
C VAL A 111 12.07 -20.22 -23.59
N VAL A 112 12.91 -19.43 -24.27
CA VAL A 112 13.07 -18.00 -23.98
C VAL A 112 11.76 -17.24 -24.19
N GLY A 113 11.00 -17.55 -25.23
CA GLY A 113 9.69 -16.94 -25.46
C GLY A 113 8.71 -17.17 -24.30
N TYR A 114 8.62 -18.40 -23.80
CA TYR A 114 7.79 -18.73 -22.64
C TYR A 114 8.30 -18.10 -21.35
N ALA A 115 9.61 -18.06 -21.15
CA ALA A 115 10.21 -17.41 -19.98
C ALA A 115 9.92 -15.91 -19.95
N LEU A 116 10.00 -15.22 -21.09
CA LEU A 116 9.65 -13.80 -21.22
C LEU A 116 8.16 -13.57 -21.01
N ALA A 117 7.29 -14.42 -21.56
CA ALA A 117 5.85 -14.34 -21.32
C ALA A 117 5.52 -14.53 -19.83
N ALA A 118 6.16 -15.49 -19.17
CA ALA A 118 6.01 -15.75 -17.74
C ALA A 118 6.50 -14.55 -16.90
N LEU A 119 7.63 -13.93 -17.27
CA LEU A 119 8.15 -12.70 -16.66
C LEU A 119 7.13 -11.55 -16.78
N MET A 120 6.58 -11.33 -17.98
CA MET A 120 5.60 -10.27 -18.22
C MET A 120 4.31 -10.47 -17.44
N LEU A 121 3.76 -11.68 -17.44
CA LEU A 121 2.57 -12.01 -16.63
C LEU A 121 2.86 -11.82 -15.14
N GLY A 122 4.03 -12.28 -14.66
CA GLY A 122 4.47 -12.07 -13.29
C GLY A 122 4.55 -10.58 -12.94
N ALA A 123 5.18 -9.78 -13.80
CA ALA A 123 5.32 -8.34 -13.60
C ALA A 123 3.99 -7.61 -13.58
N LEU A 124 3.04 -7.97 -14.44
CA LEU A 124 1.69 -7.39 -14.41
C LEU A 124 0.99 -7.69 -13.09
N SER A 125 0.99 -8.96 -12.65
CA SER A 125 0.36 -9.34 -11.38
C SER A 125 1.03 -8.68 -10.18
N GLY A 126 2.36 -8.67 -10.14
CA GLY A 126 3.11 -7.96 -9.11
C GLY A 126 2.75 -6.48 -9.06
N THR A 127 2.63 -5.82 -10.22
CA THR A 127 2.28 -4.39 -10.30
C THR A 127 0.90 -4.12 -9.71
N VAL A 128 -0.11 -4.93 -10.06
CA VAL A 128 -1.46 -4.79 -9.49
C VAL A 128 -1.44 -4.95 -7.97
N HIS A 129 -0.68 -5.92 -7.44
CA HIS A 129 -0.53 -6.09 -5.98
C HIS A 129 0.24 -4.95 -5.32
N GLY A 130 1.29 -4.44 -5.96
CA GLY A 130 2.02 -3.29 -5.44
C GLY A 130 1.10 -2.05 -5.36
N GLN A 131 0.27 -1.84 -6.38
CA GLN A 131 -0.71 -0.76 -6.42
C GLN A 131 -1.78 -0.91 -5.33
N SER A 132 -2.28 -2.13 -5.08
CA SER A 132 -3.27 -2.36 -4.02
C SER A 132 -2.71 -2.04 -2.63
N VAL A 133 -1.50 -2.53 -2.32
CA VAL A 133 -0.81 -2.21 -1.05
C VAL A 133 -0.63 -0.71 -0.89
N ARG A 134 -0.22 -0.03 -1.97
CA ARG A 134 -0.06 1.42 -1.97
C ARG A 134 -1.37 2.17 -1.75
N ALA A 135 -2.46 1.73 -2.38
CA ALA A 135 -3.78 2.33 -2.21
C ALA A 135 -4.26 2.24 -0.75
N VAL A 136 -4.09 1.07 -0.11
CA VAL A 136 -4.39 0.88 1.31
C VAL A 136 -3.51 1.77 2.19
N ALA A 137 -2.21 1.87 1.88
CA ALA A 137 -1.30 2.72 2.64
C ALA A 137 -1.66 4.22 2.55
N LEU A 138 -2.10 4.70 1.37
CA LEU A 138 -2.58 6.06 1.17
C LEU A 138 -3.89 6.33 1.93
N ALA A 139 -4.84 5.40 1.87
CA ALA A 139 -6.09 5.52 2.62
C ALA A 139 -5.84 5.57 4.14
N ALA A 140 -4.91 4.76 4.65
CA ALA A 140 -4.52 4.78 6.06
C ALA A 140 -3.80 6.09 6.44
N GLU A 141 -3.02 6.67 5.54
CA GLU A 141 -2.34 7.95 5.74
C GLU A 141 -3.35 9.11 5.84
N GLU A 142 -4.37 9.11 4.97
CA GLU A 142 -5.45 10.09 4.98
C GLU A 142 -6.23 10.08 6.31
N ILE A 143 -6.62 8.90 6.79
CA ILE A 143 -7.33 8.75 8.08
C ILE A 143 -6.48 9.29 9.24
N ARG A 144 -5.17 9.01 9.25
CA ARG A 144 -4.26 9.53 10.28
C ARG A 144 -4.16 11.06 10.23
N ASN A 145 -4.11 11.64 9.04
CA ASN A 145 -4.06 13.09 8.88
C ASN A 145 -5.35 13.75 9.39
N GLN A 146 -6.51 13.20 9.06
CA GLN A 146 -7.80 13.70 9.56
C GLN A 146 -7.90 13.62 11.09
N GLN A 147 -7.43 12.52 11.70
CA GLN A 147 -7.38 12.39 13.15
C GLN A 147 -6.44 13.42 13.79
N LYS A 148 -5.27 13.64 13.18
CA LYS A 148 -4.29 14.63 13.65
C LYS A 148 -4.86 16.05 13.58
N GLU A 149 -5.55 16.40 12.50
CA GLU A 149 -6.24 17.69 12.39
C GLU A 149 -7.35 17.86 13.42
N ALA A 150 -8.18 16.85 13.62
CA ALA A 150 -9.24 16.89 14.63
C ALA A 150 -8.68 17.06 16.04
N MET A 151 -7.57 16.39 16.35
CA MET A 151 -6.86 16.54 17.63
C MET A 151 -6.27 17.95 17.78
N ASN A 152 -5.64 18.49 16.73
CA ASN A 152 -5.10 19.84 16.75
C ASN A 152 -6.18 20.89 17.01
N ARG A 153 -7.34 20.79 16.34
CA ARG A 153 -8.48 21.70 16.56
C ARG A 153 -8.96 21.66 18.01
N ARG A 154 -9.16 20.46 18.57
CA ARG A 154 -9.56 20.30 19.99
C ARG A 154 -8.52 20.87 20.96
N TYR A 155 -7.23 20.70 20.64
CA TYR A 155 -6.16 21.27 21.44
C TYR A 155 -6.15 22.79 21.40
N GLU A 156 -6.38 23.39 20.23
CA GLU A 156 -6.51 24.84 20.08
C GLU A 156 -7.71 25.39 20.82
N GLU A 157 -8.87 24.73 20.72
CA GLU A 157 -10.07 25.06 21.50
C GLU A 157 -9.81 24.99 23.00
N TRP A 158 -9.17 23.90 23.47
CA TRP A 158 -8.78 23.74 24.86
C TRP A 158 -7.81 24.82 25.31
N ARG A 159 -6.79 25.13 24.51
CA ARG A 159 -5.80 26.17 24.81
C ARG A 159 -6.46 27.53 24.94
N LEU A 160 -7.33 27.89 24.00
CA LEU A 160 -8.08 29.15 24.04
C LEU A 160 -8.99 29.24 25.26
N ASN A 161 -9.66 28.14 25.64
CA ASN A 161 -10.50 28.10 26.84
C ASN A 161 -9.66 28.21 28.12
N TYR A 162 -8.52 27.52 28.19
CA TYR A 162 -7.59 27.58 29.31
C TYR A 162 -7.05 29.00 29.52
N GLU A 163 -6.57 29.64 28.45
CA GLU A 163 -6.03 31.01 28.48
C GLU A 163 -7.10 32.04 28.86
N ARG A 164 -8.34 31.87 28.41
CA ARG A 164 -9.43 32.84 28.64
C ARG A 164 -10.14 32.67 29.98
N VAL A 165 -10.31 31.44 30.46
CA VAL A 165 -11.17 31.14 31.61
C VAL A 165 -10.35 30.67 32.81
N GLU A 166 -9.56 29.61 32.64
CA GLU A 166 -8.88 28.97 33.78
C GLU A 166 -7.71 29.82 34.31
N LEU A 167 -6.93 30.42 33.41
CA LEU A 167 -5.73 31.15 33.78
C LEU A 167 -6.04 32.44 34.58
N PRO A 168 -7.01 33.29 34.20
CA PRO A 168 -7.43 34.43 35.02
C PRO A 168 -7.97 34.02 36.39
N LEU A 169 -8.79 32.97 36.46
CA LEU A 169 -9.33 32.46 37.73
C LEU A 169 -8.23 31.98 38.68
N ARG A 170 -7.21 31.26 38.15
CA ARG A 170 -6.04 30.85 38.94
C ARG A 170 -5.23 32.05 39.43
N LEU A 171 -5.03 33.06 38.58
CA LEU A 171 -4.32 34.29 38.97
C LEU A 171 -5.06 35.08 40.04
N GLU A 172 -6.39 35.19 39.95
CA GLU A 172 -7.22 35.83 40.99
C GLU A 172 -7.15 35.08 42.32
N THR A 173 -7.19 33.74 42.27
CA THR A 173 -7.05 32.88 43.45
C THR A 173 -5.70 33.08 44.12
N LEU A 174 -4.61 33.11 43.33
CA LEU A 174 -3.26 33.36 43.84
C LEU A 174 -3.11 34.77 44.41
N ARG A 175 -3.64 35.81 43.74
CA ARG A 175 -3.63 37.18 44.27
C ARG A 175 -4.34 37.28 45.61
N LYS A 176 -5.51 36.63 45.74
CA LYS A 176 -6.28 36.59 46.98
C LYS A 176 -5.49 35.94 48.11
N GLN A 177 -4.77 34.85 47.83
CA GLN A 177 -3.88 34.21 48.81
C GLN A 177 -2.70 35.10 49.24
N LEU A 178 -2.21 35.95 48.33
CA LEU A 178 -1.10 36.88 48.59
C LEU A 178 -1.54 38.22 49.19
N GLY A 179 -2.84 38.46 49.41
CA GLY A 179 -3.35 39.73 49.95
C GLY A 179 -3.23 40.93 48.99
N LEU A 180 -3.10 40.68 47.69
CA LEU A 180 -2.99 41.73 46.68
C LEU A 180 -4.38 42.27 46.29
N PRO A 181 -4.51 43.58 45.97
CA PRO A 181 -5.78 44.16 45.55
C PRO A 181 -6.31 43.52 44.25
N ILE A 182 -7.64 43.39 44.16
CA ILE A 182 -8.33 42.80 43.01
C ILE A 182 -8.30 43.79 41.86
N VAL A 183 -7.55 43.48 40.81
CA VAL A 183 -7.62 44.21 39.53
C VAL A 183 -8.87 43.73 38.79
N GLN A 184 -9.80 44.63 38.50
CA GLN A 184 -10.97 44.29 37.67
C GLN A 184 -10.49 43.83 36.29
N THR A 185 -10.69 42.55 36.00
CA THR A 185 -10.40 41.99 34.68
C THR A 185 -11.40 42.57 33.66
N PRO A 186 -10.93 43.01 32.48
CA PRO A 186 -11.83 43.54 31.45
C PRO A 186 -12.85 42.46 31.05
N PRO A 187 -14.09 42.85 30.70
CA PRO A 187 -15.16 41.91 30.41
C PRO A 187 -14.77 40.97 29.28
N THR A 188 -14.95 39.68 29.52
CA THR A 188 -14.62 38.63 28.55
C THR A 188 -15.36 38.89 27.23
N PRO A 189 -14.68 38.97 26.08
CA PRO A 189 -15.34 39.17 24.80
C PRO A 189 -16.30 38.01 24.53
N ARG A 190 -17.55 38.33 24.15
CA ARG A 190 -18.57 37.30 23.86
C ARG A 190 -18.09 36.44 22.68
N PRO A 191 -18.30 35.11 22.73
CA PRO A 191 -18.00 34.26 21.59
C PRO A 191 -18.81 34.72 20.37
N PRO A 192 -18.25 34.63 19.15
CA PRO A 192 -19.00 34.91 17.93
C PRO A 192 -20.19 33.94 17.82
N SER A 193 -21.37 34.50 17.56
CA SER A 193 -22.63 33.77 17.33
C SER A 193 -22.67 33.10 15.96
#